data_AF-A0A8T3UWD7-F1
#
_entry.id   AF-A0A8T3UWD7-F1
#
_cell.length_a   1.000
_cell.length_b   1.000
_cell.length_c   1.000
_cell.angle_alpha   90.00
_cell.angle_beta   90.00
_cell.angle_gamma   90.00
#
_symmetry.space_group_name_H-M   'P 1'
#
loop_
_entity.id
_entity.type
_entity.pdbx_description
1 polymer ?
#
loop_
_entity_poly.entity_id
_entity_poly.type
_entity_poly.pdbx_seq_one_letter_code
_entity_poly.pdbx_strand_id
1 'polypeptide(L)'
;SHINGLFYRSVMLLSNGIIPWFVFDGKAPKFKKATLLEREKAKEKAAQMAEAAKTEAEKLSFMKRSARIDDYIIESSKELLSLLGIPYLQAPAEGEAEAAYLNSKGIASYVASQDYDSLLFGAMKVVRNLNVSERKKALNRGVTVHVKPELIDTNEIFKATGLNREKLILMGLLIGTDYNSGVEGIGPKRALDIVKVNSKESMLSKYNFGTEYKIDEIYNYFMHPNVVDSVRPHLDKIDEGKLVEFMSEKHSFDRDRVINSVAKLAKSNENVLSNF
;
A
#
# COMPACT_ATOMS: atom_id res chain seq x y z
N SER A 1 14.57 8.18 7.44
CA SER A 1 13.13 8.33 7.72
C SER A 1 12.37 7.03 7.49
N HIS A 2 12.58 6.36 6.35
CA HIS A 2 11.96 5.07 6.00
C HIS A 2 12.36 3.92 6.93
N ILE A 3 13.65 3.73 7.20
CA ILE A 3 14.16 2.67 8.11
C ILE A 3 13.48 2.74 9.49
N ASN A 4 13.39 3.94 10.07
CA ASN A 4 12.72 4.15 11.35
C ASN A 4 11.26 3.66 11.31
N GLY A 5 10.51 4.13 10.32
CA GLY A 5 9.10 3.79 10.17
C GLY A 5 8.89 2.31 9.93
N LEU A 6 9.72 1.70 9.08
CA LEU A 6 9.65 0.28 8.76
C LEU A 6 9.99 -0.59 9.99
N PHE A 7 11.12 -0.32 10.64
CA PHE A 7 11.57 -1.07 11.82
C PHE A 7 10.53 -1.08 12.94
N TYR A 8 10.10 0.08 13.43
CA TYR A 8 9.18 0.12 14.57
C TYR A 8 7.78 -0.40 14.24
N ARG A 9 7.33 -0.30 12.97
CA ARG A 9 6.07 -0.92 12.53
C ARG A 9 6.18 -2.43 12.48
N SER A 10 7.24 -2.94 11.87
CA SER A 10 7.52 -4.37 11.83
C SER A 10 7.61 -4.97 13.24
N VAL A 11 8.33 -4.28 14.14
CA VAL A 11 8.40 -4.67 15.55
C VAL A 11 7.02 -4.72 16.19
N MET A 12 6.20 -3.69 15.97
CA MET A 12 4.84 -3.62 16.52
C MET A 12 3.94 -4.75 16.00
N LEU A 13 3.98 -5.04 14.69
CA LEU A 13 3.17 -6.10 14.09
C LEU A 13 3.57 -7.48 14.65
N LEU A 14 4.87 -7.80 14.61
CA LEU A 14 5.39 -9.06 15.14
C LEU A 14 5.11 -9.23 16.63
N SER A 15 5.26 -8.17 17.43
CA SER A 15 4.96 -8.22 18.88
C SER A 15 3.49 -8.52 19.19
N ASN A 16 2.58 -8.20 18.26
CA ASN A 16 1.14 -8.49 18.35
C ASN A 16 0.76 -9.81 17.65
N GLY A 17 1.74 -10.64 17.25
CA GLY A 17 1.49 -11.90 16.57
C GLY A 17 1.03 -11.77 15.12
N ILE A 18 1.17 -10.58 14.53
CA ILE A 18 0.90 -10.35 13.11
C ILE A 18 2.20 -10.58 12.35
N ILE A 19 2.20 -11.50 11.41
CA ILE A 19 3.33 -11.78 10.52
C ILE A 19 3.14 -10.95 9.24
N PRO A 20 3.84 -9.82 9.07
CA PRO A 20 3.72 -9.02 7.87
C PRO A 20 4.49 -9.68 6.72
N TRP A 21 3.92 -9.64 5.51
CA TRP A 21 4.65 -9.87 4.28
C TRP A 21 4.65 -8.58 3.47
N PHE A 22 5.83 -8.09 3.11
CA PHE A 22 5.93 -6.86 2.31
C PHE A 22 5.96 -7.22 0.83
N VAL A 23 5.25 -6.46 0.02
CA VAL A 23 5.27 -6.62 -1.43
C VAL A 23 5.82 -5.34 -2.04
N PHE A 24 6.92 -5.45 -2.77
CA PHE A 24 7.52 -4.36 -3.52
C PHE A 24 6.99 -4.35 -4.94
N ASP A 25 6.65 -3.17 -5.44
CA ASP A 25 6.25 -2.97 -6.83
C ASP A 25 7.39 -3.35 -7.77
N GLY A 26 7.03 -3.96 -8.90
CA GLY A 26 7.91 -4.21 -10.03
C GLY A 26 7.79 -3.10 -11.07
N LYS A 27 7.76 -3.51 -12.34
CA LYS A 27 7.68 -2.55 -13.44
C LYS A 27 6.24 -2.06 -13.58
N ALA A 28 6.03 -0.76 -13.41
CA ALA A 28 4.72 -0.15 -13.58
C ALA A 28 4.12 -0.46 -14.98
N PRO A 29 2.81 -0.74 -15.07
CA PRO A 29 2.16 -1.02 -16.34
C PRO A 29 2.12 0.23 -17.22
N LYS A 30 2.06 0.03 -18.54
CA LYS A 30 2.05 1.13 -19.54
C LYS A 30 0.97 2.18 -19.27
N PHE A 31 -0.18 1.76 -18.75
CA PHE A 31 -1.33 2.61 -18.46
C PHE A 31 -1.06 3.67 -17.37
N LYS A 32 -0.09 3.45 -16.47
CA LYS A 32 0.21 4.35 -15.35
C LYS A 32 1.14 5.51 -15.75
N LYS A 33 1.67 5.51 -16.98
CA LYS A 33 2.69 6.46 -17.44
C LYS A 33 2.27 7.92 -17.28
N ALA A 34 1.03 8.26 -17.65
CA ALA A 34 0.50 9.62 -17.51
C ALA A 34 0.46 10.07 -16.05
N THR A 35 -0.11 9.25 -15.17
CA THR A 35 -0.21 9.49 -13.74
C THR A 35 1.17 9.60 -13.07
N LEU A 36 2.13 8.77 -13.48
CA LEU A 36 3.51 8.86 -12.98
C LEU A 36 4.16 10.19 -13.38
N LEU A 37 3.99 10.64 -14.64
CA LEU A 37 4.50 11.94 -15.08
C LEU A 37 3.89 13.11 -14.30
N GLU A 38 2.58 13.06 -14.01
CA GLU A 38 1.92 14.07 -13.19
C GLU A 38 2.44 14.07 -11.75
N ARG A 39 2.61 12.89 -11.14
CA ARG A 39 3.20 12.74 -9.80
C ARG A 39 4.63 13.29 -9.76
N GLU A 40 5.43 13.05 -10.79
CA GLU A 40 6.80 13.58 -10.89
C GLU A 40 6.81 15.11 -10.98
N LYS A 41 5.99 15.71 -11.85
CA LYS A 41 5.83 17.16 -11.92
C LYS A 41 5.35 17.76 -10.58
N ALA A 42 4.44 17.09 -9.89
CA ALA A 42 3.95 17.53 -8.59
C ALA A 42 5.05 17.50 -7.53
N LYS A 43 5.91 16.48 -7.53
CA LYS A 43 7.08 16.40 -6.63
C LYS A 43 8.11 17.49 -6.92
N GLU A 44 8.39 17.77 -8.20
CA GLU A 44 9.29 18.85 -8.60
C GLU A 44 8.78 20.21 -8.16
N LYS A 45 7.49 20.49 -8.40
CA LYS A 45 6.85 21.72 -7.94
C LYS A 45 6.88 21.82 -6.41
N ALA A 46 6.65 20.71 -5.70
CA ALA A 46 6.76 20.68 -4.25
C ALA A 46 8.21 20.94 -3.78
N ALA A 47 9.23 20.43 -4.47
CA ALA A 47 10.63 20.71 -4.14
C ALA A 47 10.95 22.21 -4.28
N GLN A 48 10.54 22.83 -5.38
CA GLN A 48 10.69 24.28 -5.60
C GLN A 48 9.97 25.09 -4.51
N MET A 49 8.77 24.68 -4.12
CA MET A 49 8.03 25.31 -3.02
C MET A 49 8.70 25.10 -1.66
N ALA A 50 9.43 24.00 -1.45
CA ALA A 50 10.20 23.77 -0.23
C ALA A 50 11.40 24.73 -0.13
N GLU A 51 12.07 25.00 -1.25
CA GLU A 51 13.19 25.95 -1.33
C GLU A 51 12.71 27.39 -1.11
N ALA A 52 11.55 27.75 -1.67
CA ALA A 52 10.94 29.07 -1.51
C ALA A 52 10.12 29.23 -0.20
N ALA A 53 10.07 28.20 0.66
CA ALA A 53 9.26 28.23 1.86
C ALA A 53 9.78 29.25 2.87
N LYS A 54 8.87 30.05 3.45
CA LYS A 54 9.20 31.10 4.42
C LYS A 54 9.23 30.61 5.86
N THR A 55 8.61 29.47 6.12
CA THR A 55 8.54 28.86 7.45
C THR A 55 9.04 27.43 7.41
N GLU A 56 9.63 26.98 8.52
CA GLU A 56 10.12 25.60 8.65
C GLU A 56 8.99 24.57 8.55
N ALA A 57 7.78 24.92 9.01
CA ALA A 57 6.61 24.07 8.90
C ALA A 57 6.16 23.87 7.44
N GLU A 58 6.15 24.94 6.64
CA GLU A 58 5.86 24.85 5.20
C GLU A 58 6.94 24.06 4.48
N LYS A 59 8.22 24.37 4.75
CA LYS A 59 9.36 23.65 4.18
C LYS A 59 9.25 22.15 4.43
N LEU A 60 9.00 21.75 5.68
CA LEU A 60 8.82 20.35 6.05
C LEU A 60 7.61 19.70 5.35
N SER A 61 6.51 20.44 5.17
CA SER A 61 5.32 19.97 4.46
C SER A 61 5.59 19.73 2.98
N PHE A 62 6.27 20.66 2.32
CA PHE A 62 6.68 20.53 0.92
C PHE A 62 7.72 19.43 0.72
N MET A 63 8.72 19.33 1.59
CA MET A 63 9.72 18.25 1.57
C MET A 63 9.09 16.86 1.68
N LYS A 64 8.04 16.70 2.50
CA LYS A 64 7.30 15.44 2.58
C LYS A 64 6.59 15.10 1.27
N ARG A 65 6.08 16.10 0.54
CA ARG A 65 5.42 15.92 -0.75
C ARG A 65 6.40 15.69 -1.91
N SER A 66 7.62 16.21 -1.80
CA SER A 66 8.66 16.02 -2.82
C SER A 66 9.50 14.75 -2.63
N ALA A 67 9.29 14.01 -1.53
CA ALA A 67 10.03 12.79 -1.23
C ALA A 67 9.96 11.78 -2.40
N ARG A 68 11.12 11.25 -2.77
CA ARG A 68 11.30 10.23 -3.80
C ARG A 68 11.66 8.91 -3.12
N ILE A 69 11.14 7.82 -3.68
CA ILE A 69 11.60 6.48 -3.36
C ILE A 69 12.69 6.18 -4.38
N ASP A 70 13.91 5.97 -3.90
CA ASP A 70 15.06 5.58 -4.71
C ASP A 70 15.47 4.13 -4.41
N ASP A 71 16.42 3.62 -5.20
CA ASP A 71 16.93 2.25 -5.04
C ASP A 71 17.53 2.02 -3.66
N TYR A 72 18.17 3.05 -3.08
CA TYR A 72 18.70 2.97 -1.73
C TYR A 72 17.60 2.73 -0.69
N ILE A 73 16.46 3.43 -0.78
CA ILE A 73 15.31 3.23 0.10
C ILE A 73 14.77 1.81 -0.04
N ILE A 74 14.65 1.29 -1.27
CA ILE A 74 14.14 -0.05 -1.54
C ILE A 74 15.09 -1.11 -0.97
N GLU A 75 16.37 -1.06 -1.34
CA GLU A 75 17.34 -2.09 -0.96
C GLU A 75 17.66 -2.06 0.53
N SER A 76 17.79 -0.89 1.15
CA SER A 76 17.94 -0.79 2.62
C SER A 76 16.68 -1.24 3.37
N SER A 77 15.49 -1.12 2.77
CA SER A 77 14.26 -1.68 3.35
C SER A 77 14.25 -3.20 3.27
N LYS A 78 14.64 -3.79 2.13
CA LYS A 78 14.76 -5.24 1.95
C LYS A 78 15.81 -5.85 2.88
N GLU A 79 16.96 -5.19 3.04
CA GLU A 79 18.01 -5.59 3.98
C GLU A 79 17.46 -5.61 5.41
N LEU A 80 16.79 -4.53 5.85
CA LEU A 80 16.15 -4.48 7.16
C LEU A 80 15.12 -5.59 7.38
N LEU A 81 14.25 -5.85 6.38
CA LEU A 81 13.25 -6.91 6.47
C LEU A 81 13.90 -8.28 6.60
N SER A 82 14.96 -8.54 5.83
CA SER A 82 15.75 -9.78 5.91
C SER A 82 16.35 -9.98 7.29
N LEU A 83 16.91 -8.91 7.89
CA LEU A 83 17.48 -8.95 9.25
C LEU A 83 16.42 -9.20 10.33
N LEU A 84 15.18 -8.74 10.10
CA LEU A 84 14.02 -9.02 10.94
C LEU A 84 13.40 -10.41 10.67
N GLY A 85 13.95 -11.19 9.74
CA GLY A 85 13.38 -12.45 9.30
C GLY A 85 12.02 -12.32 8.59
N ILE A 86 11.62 -11.09 8.24
CA ILE A 86 10.33 -10.82 7.59
C ILE A 86 10.47 -11.05 6.09
N PRO A 87 9.65 -11.93 5.51
CA PRO A 87 9.75 -12.16 4.09
C PRO A 87 9.13 -11.00 3.32
N TYR A 88 9.66 -10.80 2.12
CA TYR A 88 9.11 -9.86 1.16
C TYR A 88 9.09 -10.47 -0.24
N LEU A 89 8.23 -9.90 -1.07
CA LEU A 89 7.95 -10.33 -2.42
C LEU A 89 8.26 -9.21 -3.40
N GLN A 90 8.72 -9.59 -4.57
CA GLN A 90 8.88 -8.67 -5.70
C GLN A 90 7.75 -8.94 -6.68
N ALA A 91 6.76 -8.05 -6.74
CA ALA A 91 5.67 -8.18 -7.70
C ALA A 91 6.19 -7.97 -9.13
N PRO A 92 5.58 -8.60 -10.15
CA PRO A 92 5.92 -8.33 -11.54
C PRO A 92 5.58 -6.90 -11.97
N ALA A 93 4.48 -6.37 -11.42
CA ALA A 93 3.97 -5.04 -11.71
C ALA A 93 3.56 -4.33 -10.40
N GLU A 94 2.28 -4.39 -10.01
CA GLU A 94 1.77 -3.68 -8.84
C GLU A 94 1.74 -4.61 -7.62
N GLY A 95 2.32 -4.17 -6.51
CA GLY A 95 2.35 -4.91 -5.25
C GLY A 95 0.96 -5.14 -4.66
N GLU A 96 0.02 -4.21 -4.88
CA GLU A 96 -1.37 -4.39 -4.46
C GLU A 96 -2.08 -5.52 -5.22
N ALA A 97 -1.71 -5.76 -6.48
CA ALA A 97 -2.27 -6.85 -7.26
C ALA A 97 -1.78 -8.22 -6.75
N GLU A 98 -0.49 -8.32 -6.45
CA GLU A 98 0.12 -9.51 -5.86
C GLU A 98 -0.44 -9.77 -4.45
N ALA A 99 -0.56 -8.74 -3.61
CA ALA A 99 -1.15 -8.87 -2.28
C ALA A 99 -2.62 -9.29 -2.34
N ALA A 100 -3.40 -8.70 -3.27
CA ALA A 100 -4.78 -9.09 -3.52
C ALA A 100 -4.89 -10.54 -3.97
N TYR A 101 -3.97 -11.01 -4.83
CA TYR A 101 -3.91 -12.39 -5.27
C TYR A 101 -3.70 -13.35 -4.10
N LEU A 102 -2.67 -13.13 -3.28
CA LEU A 102 -2.38 -13.96 -2.11
C LEU A 102 -3.56 -14.01 -1.13
N ASN A 103 -4.25 -12.88 -0.95
CA ASN A 103 -5.44 -12.82 -0.10
C ASN A 103 -6.62 -13.59 -0.68
N SER A 104 -6.88 -13.44 -1.99
CA SER A 104 -7.96 -14.16 -2.68
C SER A 104 -7.77 -15.68 -2.68
N LYS A 105 -6.52 -16.15 -2.64
CA LYS A 105 -6.14 -17.58 -2.54
C LYS A 105 -6.14 -18.10 -1.10
N GLY A 106 -6.40 -17.26 -0.11
CA GLY A 106 -6.34 -17.63 1.31
C GLY A 106 -4.92 -17.88 1.83
N ILE A 107 -3.89 -17.47 1.08
CA ILE A 107 -2.48 -17.58 1.51
C ILE A 107 -2.18 -16.47 2.52
N ALA A 108 -2.71 -15.26 2.29
CA ALA A 108 -2.64 -14.14 3.23
C ALA A 108 -4.03 -13.84 3.82
N SER A 109 -4.11 -13.59 5.13
CA SER A 109 -5.40 -13.32 5.80
C SER A 109 -5.99 -11.96 5.46
N TYR A 110 -5.14 -10.95 5.25
CA TYR A 110 -5.51 -9.56 5.00
C TYR A 110 -4.50 -8.88 4.05
N VAL A 111 -4.97 -7.91 3.28
CA VAL A 111 -4.12 -6.95 2.55
C VAL A 111 -4.05 -5.66 3.36
N ALA A 112 -2.85 -5.18 3.68
CA ALA A 112 -2.68 -3.90 4.34
C ALA A 112 -2.33 -2.80 3.32
N SER A 113 -3.31 -1.96 2.97
CA SER A 113 -3.10 -0.84 2.04
C SER A 113 -3.89 0.40 2.46
N GLN A 114 -3.46 1.57 1.98
CA GLN A 114 -4.22 2.82 2.07
C GLN A 114 -5.04 3.09 0.81
N ASP A 115 -4.77 2.39 -0.28
CA ASP A 115 -5.49 2.56 -1.53
C ASP A 115 -6.54 1.46 -1.67
N TYR A 116 -7.53 1.73 -2.53
CA TYR A 116 -8.65 0.80 -2.76
C TYR A 116 -8.40 -0.11 -3.96
N ASP A 117 -7.30 0.07 -4.69
CA ASP A 117 -6.96 -0.68 -5.90
C ASP A 117 -6.81 -2.17 -5.62
N SER A 118 -6.32 -2.55 -4.44
CA SER A 118 -6.33 -3.95 -3.98
C SER A 118 -7.72 -4.61 -4.05
N LEU A 119 -8.82 -3.88 -3.78
CA LEU A 119 -10.19 -4.39 -3.94
C LEU A 119 -10.53 -4.65 -5.42
N LEU A 120 -10.08 -3.77 -6.32
CA LEU A 120 -10.27 -3.92 -7.77
C LEU A 120 -9.51 -5.14 -8.31
N PHE A 121 -8.30 -5.38 -7.79
CA PHE A 121 -7.51 -6.59 -8.06
C PHE A 121 -8.06 -7.86 -7.37
N GLY A 122 -9.11 -7.74 -6.55
CA GLY A 122 -9.83 -8.88 -5.99
C GLY A 122 -9.44 -9.27 -4.56
N ALA A 123 -8.83 -8.38 -3.79
CA ALA A 123 -8.66 -8.59 -2.35
C ALA A 123 -10.03 -8.74 -1.68
N MET A 124 -10.12 -9.70 -0.77
CA MET A 124 -11.34 -10.01 -0.03
C MET A 124 -11.41 -9.29 1.31
N LYS A 125 -10.26 -9.08 1.95
CA LYS A 125 -10.14 -8.41 3.25
C LYS A 125 -9.00 -7.41 3.22
N VAL A 126 -9.33 -6.12 3.20
CA VAL A 126 -8.34 -5.03 3.17
C VAL A 126 -8.37 -4.29 4.52
N VAL A 127 -7.21 -4.14 5.15
CA VAL A 127 -7.04 -3.38 6.39
C VAL A 127 -6.35 -2.06 6.07
N ARG A 128 -7.07 -0.98 6.27
CA ARG A 128 -6.52 0.38 6.22
C ARG A 128 -6.04 0.80 7.60
N ASN A 129 -5.16 1.79 7.62
CA ASN A 129 -4.67 2.44 8.85
C ASN A 129 -3.92 1.54 9.83
N LEU A 130 -3.47 0.35 9.40
CA LEU A 130 -2.64 -0.55 10.21
C LEU A 130 -1.34 0.13 10.70
N ASN A 131 -0.87 1.11 9.94
CA ASN A 131 0.39 1.82 10.17
C ASN A 131 0.29 3.05 11.09
N VAL A 132 -0.89 3.35 11.65
CA VAL A 132 -1.09 4.55 12.47
C VAL A 132 -0.98 4.19 13.95
N SER A 133 0.13 4.59 14.58
CA SER A 133 0.17 4.74 16.04
C SER A 133 -1.04 5.57 16.47
N GLU A 134 -1.75 5.20 17.52
CA GLU A 134 -3.05 5.74 17.95
C GLU A 134 -3.18 7.28 18.05
N ARG A 135 -2.09 8.03 17.87
CA ARG A 135 -2.05 9.50 17.91
C ARG A 135 -1.44 10.06 16.63
N LYS A 136 -2.25 10.69 15.77
CA LYS A 136 -1.78 11.75 14.87
C LYS A 136 -2.09 13.10 15.52
N LYS A 137 -1.06 13.88 15.86
CA LYS A 137 -1.23 15.31 16.19
C LYS A 137 -1.58 16.04 14.88
N ALA A 138 -2.80 16.55 14.76
CA ALA A 138 -3.12 17.47 13.68
C ALA A 138 -2.38 18.79 13.94
N LEU A 139 -1.43 19.16 13.08
CA LEU A 139 -0.54 20.32 13.27
C LEU A 139 -1.28 21.66 13.42
N ASN A 140 -2.57 21.75 13.11
CA ASN A 140 -3.27 23.02 12.99
C ASN A 140 -4.39 23.29 14.01
N ARG A 141 -4.74 22.36 14.93
CA ARG A 141 -5.90 22.57 15.84
C ARG A 141 -5.77 22.05 17.27
N GLY A 142 -4.63 21.51 17.70
CA GLY A 142 -4.51 20.92 19.05
C GLY A 142 -5.39 19.68 19.29
N VAL A 143 -6.13 19.22 18.27
CA VAL A 143 -6.96 18.01 18.32
C VAL A 143 -6.10 16.80 17.96
N THR A 144 -6.08 15.82 18.86
CA THR A 144 -5.52 14.49 18.57
C THR A 144 -6.58 13.71 17.82
N VAL A 145 -6.28 13.29 16.59
CA VAL A 145 -7.18 12.40 15.84
C VAL A 145 -6.71 10.97 16.08
N HIS A 146 -7.58 10.16 16.69
CA HIS A 146 -7.39 8.73 16.82
C HIS A 146 -7.80 8.07 15.50
N VAL A 147 -6.82 7.54 14.77
CA VAL A 147 -7.09 6.74 13.58
C VAL A 147 -6.94 5.28 13.98
N LYS A 148 -8.04 4.53 13.92
CA LYS A 148 -8.06 3.09 14.19
C LYS A 148 -7.86 2.31 12.88
N PRO A 149 -7.31 1.09 12.94
CA PRO A 149 -7.38 0.16 11.82
C PRO A 149 -8.83 -0.02 11.36
N GLU A 150 -9.04 0.00 10.06
CA GLU A 150 -10.35 -0.15 9.42
C GLU A 150 -10.30 -1.39 8.54
N LEU A 151 -11.20 -2.34 8.80
CA LEU A 151 -11.36 -3.54 7.97
C LEU A 151 -12.45 -3.30 6.93
N ILE A 152 -12.12 -3.60 5.69
CA ILE A 152 -13.04 -3.63 4.56
C ILE A 152 -13.17 -5.09 4.12
N ASP A 153 -14.36 -5.66 4.25
CA ASP A 153 -14.69 -7.00 3.76
C ASP A 153 -15.48 -6.90 2.45
N THR A 154 -14.88 -7.38 1.36
CA THR A 154 -15.47 -7.34 0.03
C THR A 154 -16.77 -8.14 -0.06
N ASN A 155 -16.95 -9.18 0.76
CA ASN A 155 -18.22 -9.91 0.81
C ASN A 155 -19.34 -9.06 1.39
N GLU A 156 -19.05 -8.24 2.40
CA GLU A 156 -20.03 -7.31 2.97
C GLU A 156 -20.42 -6.24 1.95
N ILE A 157 -19.44 -5.73 1.18
CA ILE A 157 -19.70 -4.82 0.05
C ILE A 157 -20.63 -5.47 -0.97
N PHE A 158 -20.32 -6.68 -1.42
CA PHE A 158 -21.13 -7.39 -2.42
C PHE A 158 -22.54 -7.68 -1.92
N LYS A 159 -22.70 -8.09 -0.66
CA LYS A 159 -24.02 -8.28 -0.03
C LYS A 159 -24.82 -6.99 0.05
N ALA A 160 -24.21 -5.89 0.50
CA ALA A 160 -24.90 -4.62 0.69
C ALA A 160 -25.25 -3.92 -0.62
N THR A 161 -24.40 -4.07 -1.65
CA THR A 161 -24.55 -3.35 -2.91
C THR A 161 -25.17 -4.18 -4.02
N GLY A 162 -25.13 -5.52 -3.94
CA GLY A 162 -25.49 -6.43 -5.02
C GLY A 162 -24.45 -6.45 -6.16
N LEU A 163 -23.28 -5.85 -5.96
CA LEU A 163 -22.19 -5.86 -6.94
C LEU A 163 -21.38 -7.15 -6.87
N ASN A 164 -20.60 -7.37 -7.92
CA ASN A 164 -19.50 -8.34 -7.97
C ASN A 164 -18.21 -7.61 -8.37
N ARG A 165 -17.09 -8.35 -8.44
CA ARG A 165 -15.78 -7.76 -8.80
C ARG A 165 -15.79 -7.06 -10.16
N GLU A 166 -16.43 -7.64 -11.18
CA GLU A 166 -16.55 -7.01 -12.51
C GLU A 166 -17.19 -5.62 -12.38
N LYS A 167 -18.33 -5.50 -11.68
CA LYS A 167 -19.00 -4.22 -11.48
C LYS A 167 -18.19 -3.26 -10.61
N LEU A 168 -17.44 -3.78 -9.64
CA LEU A 168 -16.57 -2.96 -8.80
C LEU A 168 -15.42 -2.34 -9.62
N ILE A 169 -14.80 -3.11 -10.53
CA ILE A 169 -13.78 -2.61 -11.46
C ILE A 169 -14.40 -1.53 -12.35
N LEU A 170 -15.56 -1.80 -12.96
CA LEU A 170 -16.25 -0.83 -13.83
C LEU A 170 -16.60 0.46 -13.08
N MET A 171 -17.01 0.34 -11.81
CA MET A 171 -17.25 1.48 -10.94
C MET A 171 -15.96 2.28 -10.70
N GLY A 172 -14.84 1.62 -10.43
CA GLY A 172 -13.52 2.26 -10.30
C GLY A 172 -13.12 3.02 -11.58
N LEU A 173 -13.27 2.40 -12.75
CA LEU A 173 -12.96 3.03 -14.03
C LEU A 173 -13.85 4.25 -14.31
N LEU A 174 -15.14 4.21 -13.96
CA LEU A 174 -16.04 5.35 -14.10
C LEU A 174 -15.63 6.53 -13.21
N ILE A 175 -15.21 6.25 -11.97
CA ILE A 175 -14.78 7.27 -11.00
C ILE A 175 -13.41 7.85 -11.38
N GLY A 176 -12.53 7.01 -11.91
CA GLY A 176 -11.13 7.32 -12.18
C GLY A 176 -10.20 6.49 -11.31
N THR A 177 -9.09 6.07 -11.89
CA THR A 177 -8.04 5.27 -11.25
C THR A 177 -6.67 5.86 -11.59
N ASP A 178 -5.59 5.27 -11.08
CA ASP A 178 -4.23 5.63 -11.54
C ASP A 178 -3.99 5.31 -13.04
N TYR A 179 -4.91 4.62 -13.71
CA TYR A 179 -4.80 4.17 -15.11
C TYR A 179 -5.68 4.96 -16.09
N ASN A 180 -6.65 5.74 -15.60
CA ASN A 180 -7.57 6.54 -16.40
C ASN A 180 -8.17 7.69 -15.57
N SER A 181 -8.43 8.85 -16.16
CA SER A 181 -8.92 10.01 -15.39
C SER A 181 -10.38 9.91 -14.94
N GLY A 182 -11.11 8.89 -15.40
CA GLY A 182 -12.52 8.69 -15.09
C GLY A 182 -13.45 9.37 -16.10
N VAL A 183 -14.74 9.31 -15.83
CA VAL A 183 -15.77 9.94 -16.66
C VAL A 183 -16.24 11.22 -15.98
N GLU A 184 -16.18 12.33 -16.72
CA GLU A 184 -16.58 13.63 -16.22
C GLU A 184 -18.03 13.63 -15.69
N GLY A 185 -18.23 14.17 -14.49
CA GLY A 185 -19.54 14.25 -13.84
C GLY A 185 -20.04 12.93 -13.21
N ILE A 186 -19.23 11.87 -13.19
CA ILE A 186 -19.57 10.59 -12.56
C ILE A 186 -18.75 10.38 -11.29
N GLY A 187 -19.35 10.69 -10.14
CA GLY A 187 -18.81 10.34 -8.82
C GLY A 187 -19.30 8.99 -8.30
N PRO A 188 -18.86 8.55 -7.10
CA PRO A 188 -19.10 7.20 -6.58
C PRO A 188 -20.57 6.78 -6.52
N LYS A 189 -21.47 7.65 -6.06
CA LYS A 189 -22.91 7.33 -5.99
C LYS A 189 -23.50 7.07 -7.38
N ARG A 190 -23.21 7.96 -8.34
CA ARG A 190 -23.69 7.83 -9.72
C ARG A 190 -23.07 6.62 -10.42
N ALA A 191 -21.78 6.36 -10.17
CA ALA A 191 -21.11 5.18 -10.69
C ALA A 191 -21.80 3.89 -10.21
N LEU A 192 -22.14 3.82 -8.91
CA LEU A 192 -22.89 2.69 -8.34
C LEU A 192 -24.24 2.47 -9.04
N ASP A 193 -25.01 3.53 -9.26
CA ASP A 193 -26.31 3.45 -9.94
C ASP A 193 -26.16 2.96 -11.39
N ILE A 194 -25.12 3.44 -12.08
CA ILE A 194 -24.83 3.06 -13.47
C ILE A 194 -24.44 1.57 -13.57
N VAL A 195 -23.48 1.10 -12.76
CA VAL A 195 -22.97 -0.27 -12.89
C VAL A 195 -24.02 -1.34 -12.53
N LYS A 196 -25.01 -0.98 -11.70
CA LYS A 196 -26.12 -1.87 -11.33
C LYS A 196 -27.04 -2.23 -12.49
N VAL A 197 -27.22 -1.31 -13.45
CA VAL A 197 -28.26 -1.46 -14.50
C VAL A 197 -27.69 -1.63 -15.91
N ASN A 198 -26.38 -1.46 -16.11
CA ASN A 198 -25.74 -1.55 -17.43
C ASN A 198 -24.81 -2.76 -17.52
N SER A 199 -24.72 -3.39 -18.69
CA SER A 199 -23.71 -4.42 -18.97
C SER A 199 -22.32 -3.80 -19.14
N LYS A 200 -21.27 -4.62 -18.99
CA LYS A 200 -19.88 -4.20 -19.22
C LYS A 200 -19.72 -3.62 -20.63
N GLU A 201 -20.16 -4.36 -21.63
CA GLU A 201 -20.03 -4.01 -23.05
C GLU A 201 -20.68 -2.64 -23.33
N SER A 202 -21.90 -2.43 -22.83
CA SER A 202 -22.61 -1.16 -23.00
C SER A 202 -21.91 0.01 -22.34
N MET A 203 -21.21 -0.19 -21.22
CA MET A 203 -20.50 0.89 -20.53
C MET A 203 -19.19 1.23 -21.24
N LEU A 204 -18.40 0.21 -21.58
CA LEU A 204 -17.10 0.39 -22.22
C LEU A 204 -17.22 1.06 -23.60
N SER A 205 -18.34 0.87 -24.31
CA SER A 205 -18.60 1.54 -25.59
C SER A 205 -19.20 2.95 -25.47
N LYS A 206 -19.89 3.25 -24.36
CA LYS A 206 -20.71 4.47 -24.23
C LYS A 206 -19.95 5.64 -23.60
N TYR A 207 -19.07 5.36 -22.65
CA TYR A 207 -18.40 6.39 -21.87
C TYR A 207 -16.99 6.67 -22.35
N ASN A 208 -16.56 7.92 -22.24
CA ASN A 208 -15.17 8.30 -22.40
C ASN A 208 -14.49 8.26 -21.03
N PHE A 209 -13.59 7.29 -20.83
CA PHE A 209 -12.91 7.05 -19.57
C PHE A 209 -11.65 7.89 -19.35
N GLY A 210 -11.34 8.81 -20.28
CA GLY A 210 -10.23 9.75 -20.11
C GLY A 210 -8.87 9.06 -20.12
N THR A 211 -8.63 8.22 -21.13
CA THR A 211 -7.37 7.51 -21.34
C THR A 211 -7.05 7.41 -22.84
N GLU A 212 -5.77 7.39 -23.18
CA GLU A 212 -5.28 7.15 -24.55
C GLU A 212 -5.31 5.66 -24.92
N TYR A 213 -5.48 4.77 -23.93
CA TYR A 213 -5.52 3.32 -24.12
C TYR A 213 -6.95 2.82 -24.29
N LYS A 214 -7.10 1.65 -24.92
CA LYS A 214 -8.40 0.98 -24.96
C LYS A 214 -8.81 0.60 -23.55
N ILE A 215 -10.01 1.02 -23.14
CA ILE A 215 -10.49 0.79 -21.78
C ILE A 215 -10.60 -0.70 -21.43
N ASP A 216 -10.92 -1.55 -22.41
CA ASP A 216 -10.93 -3.01 -22.24
C ASP A 216 -9.57 -3.56 -21.79
N GLU A 217 -8.46 -2.96 -22.21
CA GLU A 217 -7.12 -3.39 -21.79
C GLU A 217 -6.88 -3.09 -20.30
N ILE A 218 -7.37 -1.94 -19.81
CA ILE A 218 -7.26 -1.56 -18.39
C ILE A 218 -8.20 -2.41 -17.54
N TYR A 219 -9.43 -2.64 -18.01
CA TYR A 219 -10.37 -3.56 -17.36
C TYR A 219 -9.77 -4.96 -17.23
N ASN A 220 -9.22 -5.50 -18.32
CA ASN A 220 -8.58 -6.82 -18.32
C ASN A 220 -7.34 -6.88 -17.42
N TYR A 221 -6.58 -5.78 -17.32
CA TYR A 221 -5.45 -5.68 -16.40
C TYR A 221 -5.88 -5.85 -14.93
N PHE A 222 -6.99 -5.22 -14.53
CA PHE A 222 -7.54 -5.44 -13.19
C PHE A 222 -8.10 -6.84 -13.00
N MET A 223 -8.76 -7.41 -14.02
CA MET A 223 -9.39 -8.72 -13.93
C MET A 223 -8.36 -9.86 -13.88
N HIS A 224 -7.28 -9.73 -14.65
CA HIS A 224 -6.21 -10.72 -14.83
C HIS A 224 -4.83 -10.05 -14.66
N PRO A 225 -4.49 -9.59 -13.44
CA PRO A 225 -3.20 -8.97 -13.21
C PRO A 225 -2.07 -9.99 -13.33
N ASN A 226 -0.88 -9.51 -13.71
CA ASN A 226 0.32 -10.33 -13.74
C ASN A 226 0.86 -10.50 -12.32
N VAL A 227 0.74 -11.71 -11.77
CA VAL A 227 1.08 -12.08 -10.39
C VAL A 227 1.86 -13.39 -10.33
N VAL A 228 2.57 -13.65 -9.24
CA VAL A 228 3.43 -14.82 -9.07
C VAL A 228 2.77 -15.87 -8.17
N ASP A 229 2.41 -17.01 -8.75
CA ASP A 229 1.68 -18.08 -8.04
C ASP A 229 2.55 -18.94 -7.10
N SER A 230 3.87 -18.78 -7.13
CA SER A 230 4.80 -19.78 -6.58
C SER A 230 5.38 -19.47 -5.21
N VAL A 231 5.03 -18.36 -4.55
CA VAL A 231 5.70 -17.97 -3.29
C VAL A 231 4.78 -18.13 -2.08
N ARG A 232 5.22 -18.96 -1.14
CA ARG A 232 4.71 -18.99 0.23
C ARG A 232 5.78 -18.37 1.14
N PRO A 233 5.63 -17.10 1.52
CA PRO A 233 6.59 -16.44 2.39
C PRO A 233 6.66 -17.15 3.75
N HIS A 234 7.87 -17.40 4.26
CA HIS A 234 8.10 -17.95 5.59
C HIS A 234 8.80 -16.90 6.46
N LEU A 235 8.50 -16.92 7.75
CA LEU A 235 9.19 -16.06 8.71
C LEU A 235 10.49 -16.75 9.13
N ASP A 236 11.60 -16.06 8.91
CA ASP A 236 12.94 -16.51 9.30
C ASP A 236 13.30 -16.07 10.72
N LYS A 237 14.42 -16.60 11.23
CA LYS A 237 14.99 -16.14 12.49
C LYS A 237 15.54 -14.72 12.36
N ILE A 238 15.31 -13.91 13.39
CA ILE A 238 15.86 -12.56 13.49
C ILE A 238 17.38 -12.63 13.71
N ASP A 239 18.16 -11.91 12.92
CA ASP A 239 19.60 -11.76 13.12
C ASP A 239 19.85 -10.53 14.01
N GLU A 240 19.71 -10.71 15.33
CA GLU A 240 19.75 -9.60 16.30
C GLU A 240 21.06 -8.80 16.24
N GLY A 241 22.20 -9.48 16.09
CA GLY A 241 23.52 -8.87 16.05
C GLY A 241 23.66 -7.93 14.85
N LYS A 242 23.39 -8.45 13.65
CA LYS A 242 23.47 -7.64 12.42
C LYS A 242 22.38 -6.57 12.37
N LEU A 243 21.21 -6.82 12.96
CA LEU A 243 20.15 -5.82 13.04
C LEU A 243 20.56 -4.62 13.88
N VAL A 244 21.22 -4.84 15.03
CA VAL A 244 21.75 -3.74 15.87
C VAL A 244 22.86 -2.99 15.13
N GLU A 245 23.79 -3.70 14.49
CA GLU A 245 24.85 -3.08 13.67
C GLU A 245 24.25 -2.23 12.54
N PHE A 246 23.34 -2.78 11.75
CA PHE A 246 22.65 -2.10 10.65
C PHE A 246 21.94 -0.83 11.15
N MET A 247 21.17 -0.92 12.24
CA MET A 247 20.43 0.23 12.75
C MET A 247 21.37 1.28 13.35
N SER A 248 22.30 0.89 14.22
CA SER A 248 23.09 1.85 14.99
C SER A 248 24.31 2.37 14.26
N GLU A 249 25.04 1.51 13.57
CA GLU A 249 26.33 1.88 12.97
C GLU A 249 26.12 2.45 11.56
N LYS A 250 25.34 1.77 10.72
CA LYS A 250 25.07 2.20 9.33
C LYS A 250 24.04 3.33 9.23
N HIS A 251 23.11 3.41 10.19
CA HIS A 251 22.01 4.39 10.14
C HIS A 251 21.90 5.29 11.38
N SER A 252 22.87 5.25 12.30
CA SER A 252 23.01 6.17 13.43
C SER A 252 21.79 6.20 14.38
N PHE A 253 21.08 5.07 14.53
CA PHE A 253 20.05 4.93 15.55
C PHE A 253 20.64 4.64 16.93
N ASP A 254 19.98 5.14 17.96
CA ASP A 254 20.33 4.88 19.36
C ASP A 254 20.36 3.38 19.67
N ARG A 255 21.55 2.87 20.03
CA ARG A 255 21.82 1.43 20.18
C ARG A 255 20.97 0.79 21.26
N ASP A 256 20.87 1.43 22.42
CA ASP A 256 20.08 0.91 23.55
C ASP A 256 18.59 0.82 23.19
N ARG A 257 18.05 1.81 22.48
CA ARG A 257 16.66 1.77 22.01
C ARG A 257 16.41 0.62 21.03
N VAL A 258 17.36 0.35 20.12
CA VAL A 258 17.25 -0.77 19.17
C VAL A 258 17.28 -2.09 19.92
N ILE A 259 18.28 -2.31 20.79
CA ILE A 259 18.41 -3.53 21.60
C ILE A 259 17.13 -3.80 22.39
N ASN A 260 16.60 -2.77 23.08
CA ASN A 260 15.36 -2.89 23.83
C ASN A 260 14.14 -3.25 22.97
N SER A 261 14.12 -2.84 21.70
CA SER A 261 13.04 -3.16 20.76
C SER A 261 13.17 -4.59 20.24
N VAL A 262 14.39 -5.04 19.95
CA VAL A 262 14.68 -6.42 19.52
C VAL A 262 14.41 -7.43 20.64
N ALA A 263 14.80 -7.12 21.87
CA ALA A 263 14.54 -7.98 23.03
C ALA A 263 13.03 -8.22 23.29
N LYS A 264 12.16 -7.29 22.89
CA LYS A 264 10.70 -7.49 22.93
C LYS A 264 10.24 -8.52 21.90
N LEU A 265 10.87 -8.55 20.73
CA LEU A 265 10.55 -9.52 19.68
C LEU A 265 10.90 -10.94 20.09
N ALA A 266 12.08 -11.17 20.69
CA ALA A 266 12.49 -12.50 21.14
C ALA A 266 11.45 -13.16 22.07
N LYS A 267 10.85 -12.37 22.98
CA LYS A 267 9.79 -12.83 23.90
C LYS A 267 8.47 -13.13 23.20
N SER A 268 8.14 -12.42 22.13
CA SER A 268 6.92 -12.64 21.35
C SER A 268 7.09 -13.77 20.32
N ASN A 269 8.28 -13.96 19.75
CA ASN A 269 8.52 -14.90 18.66
C ASN A 269 8.41 -16.37 19.10
N GLU A 270 8.75 -16.70 20.35
CA GLU A 270 8.51 -18.05 20.91
C GLU A 270 7.01 -18.43 20.88
N ASN A 271 6.11 -17.47 21.04
CA ASN A 271 4.66 -17.68 20.97
C ASN A 271 4.11 -17.64 19.54
N VAL A 272 4.78 -16.97 18.60
CA VAL A 272 4.32 -16.84 17.20
C VAL A 272 4.79 -18.02 16.36
N LEU A 273 6.05 -18.45 16.53
CA LEU A 273 6.64 -19.58 15.80
C LEU A 273 6.11 -20.95 16.29
N SER A 274 5.57 -21.04 17.50
CA SER A 274 4.95 -22.27 18.03
C SER A 274 3.54 -22.53 17.50
N ASN A 275 2.91 -21.54 16.85
CA ASN A 275 1.56 -21.62 16.29
C ASN A 275 1.53 -21.93 14.78
N PHE A 276 2.65 -22.38 14.22
CA PHE A 276 2.79 -22.81 12.82
C PHE A 276 3.34 -24.23 12.71
#